data_AF-A0A7K4BK93-F1
#
_entry.id   AF-A0A7K4BK93-F1
#
_cell.length_a   1.000
_cell.length_b   1.000
_cell.length_c   1.000
_cell.angle_alpha   90.00
_cell.angle_beta   90.00
_cell.angle_gamma   90.00
#
_symmetry.space_group_name_H-M   'P 1'
#
loop_
_entity.id
_entity.type
_entity.pdbx_description
1 polymer ?
#
loop_
_entity_poly.entity_id
_entity_poly.type
_entity_poly.pdbx_seq_one_letter_code
_entity_poly.pdbx_strand_id
1 'polypeptide(L)'
;MIIGGIMALFWKKSDRREAQRLVGEGKRALDPQQKLACFDNAIRADPDYAPGWSNKGHVLLGLGKHDESLACCSRAVELSPDYSHA
;
A
#
# COMPACT_ATOMS: atom_id res chain seq x y z
N MET A 1 14.62 -13.81 34.55
CA MET A 1 14.19 -12.48 34.07
C MET A 1 15.40 -11.76 33.48
N ILE A 2 15.63 -11.92 32.18
CA ILE A 2 16.49 -11.02 31.39
C ILE A 2 15.61 -10.53 30.24
N ILE A 3 14.86 -9.48 30.55
CA ILE A 3 14.52 -8.35 29.70
C ILE A 3 14.68 -8.61 28.19
N GLY A 4 13.63 -9.15 27.56
CA GLY A 4 13.02 -8.66 26.32
C GLY A 4 13.87 -8.21 25.11
N GLY A 5 15.11 -8.68 24.95
CA GLY A 5 16.04 -8.17 23.92
C GLY A 5 15.94 -8.80 22.52
N ILE A 6 14.99 -9.69 22.25
CA ILE A 6 14.89 -10.44 20.98
C ILE A 6 13.56 -10.19 20.23
N MET A 7 12.62 -9.45 20.80
CA MET A 7 11.31 -9.21 20.17
C MET A 7 11.35 -8.06 19.15
N ALA A 8 11.77 -8.38 17.93
CA ALA A 8 11.46 -7.65 16.69
C ALA A 8 12.45 -6.60 16.16
N LEU A 9 13.76 -6.75 16.40
CA LEU A 9 14.79 -6.07 15.61
C LEU A 9 15.13 -6.78 14.28
N PHE A 10 14.34 -7.79 13.88
CA PHE A 10 14.57 -8.57 12.66
C PHE A 10 13.47 -8.32 11.63
N TRP A 11 13.53 -7.15 11.01
CA TRP A 11 13.34 -6.96 9.56
C TRP A 11 12.49 -8.04 8.86
N LYS A 12 11.17 -7.91 8.89
CA LYS A 12 10.38 -8.38 7.74
C LYS A 12 10.72 -7.39 6.64
N LYS A 13 11.58 -7.78 5.69
CA LYS A 13 12.00 -6.97 4.55
C LYS A 13 10.76 -6.34 3.91
N SER A 14 10.47 -5.09 4.24
CA SER A 14 9.64 -4.25 3.42
C SER A 14 10.46 -3.98 2.16
N ASP A 15 10.32 -4.82 1.14
CA ASP A 15 11.07 -4.69 -0.10
C ASP A 15 10.42 -3.57 -0.92
N ARG A 16 10.75 -2.33 -0.55
CA ARG A 16 10.24 -1.11 -1.21
C ARG A 16 10.45 -1.12 -2.72
N ARG A 17 11.54 -1.75 -3.20
CA ARG A 17 11.82 -1.95 -4.63
C ARG A 17 10.77 -2.83 -5.30
N GLU A 18 10.36 -3.90 -4.63
CA GLU A 18 9.33 -4.80 -5.15
C GLU A 18 7.95 -4.13 -5.11
N ALA A 19 7.63 -3.41 -4.03
CA ALA A 19 6.41 -2.61 -3.95
C ALA A 19 6.34 -1.55 -5.06
N GLN A 20 7.45 -0.87 -5.36
CA GLN A 20 7.55 0.07 -6.48
C GLN A 20 7.31 -0.62 -7.83
N ARG A 21 7.92 -1.78 -8.06
CA ARG A 21 7.73 -2.57 -9.28
C ARG A 21 6.27 -2.95 -9.48
N LEU A 22 5.64 -3.50 -8.43
CA LEU A 22 4.24 -3.94 -8.42
C LEU A 22 3.27 -2.78 -8.63
N VAL A 23 3.52 -1.61 -8.03
CA VAL A 23 2.74 -0.40 -8.32
C VAL A 23 2.89 0.03 -9.78
N GLY A 24 4.11 -0.04 -10.33
CA GLY A 24 4.35 0.23 -11.75
C GLY A 24 3.59 -0.72 -12.68
N GLU A 25 3.47 -1.99 -12.32
CA GLU A 25 2.70 -3.00 -13.06
C GLU A 25 1.20 -2.78 -12.93
N GLY A 26 0.70 -2.52 -11.71
CA GLY A 26 -0.69 -2.19 -11.46
C GLY A 26 -1.15 -0.94 -12.22
N LYS A 27 -0.29 0.06 -12.38
CA LYS A 27 -0.63 1.24 -13.20
C LYS A 27 -0.78 0.94 -14.69
N ARG A 28 -0.09 -0.08 -15.21
CA ARG A 28 -0.14 -0.51 -16.62
C ARG A 28 -1.25 -1.49 -16.91
N ALA A 29 -1.77 -2.19 -15.88
CA ALA A 29 -2.92 -3.06 -16.05
C ALA A 29 -4.15 -2.27 -16.50
N LEU A 30 -4.97 -2.88 -17.35
CA LEU A 30 -6.22 -2.28 -17.83
C LEU A 30 -7.40 -2.66 -16.93
N ASP A 31 -7.38 -3.89 -16.43
CA ASP A 31 -8.44 -4.48 -15.63
C ASP A 31 -8.39 -4.04 -14.15
N PRO A 32 -9.48 -3.50 -13.56
CA PRO A 32 -9.49 -3.02 -12.18
C PRO A 32 -9.13 -4.09 -11.14
N GLN A 33 -9.55 -5.34 -11.34
CA GLN A 33 -9.26 -6.44 -10.42
C GLN A 33 -7.77 -6.80 -10.45
N GLN A 34 -7.16 -6.78 -11.64
CA GLN A 34 -5.73 -6.95 -11.78
C GLN A 34 -4.94 -5.80 -11.12
N LYS A 35 -5.40 -4.54 -11.27
CA LYS A 35 -4.80 -3.39 -10.57
C LYS A 35 -4.82 -3.58 -9.06
N LEU A 36 -5.98 -3.97 -8.51
CA LEU A 36 -6.14 -4.23 -7.09
C LEU A 36 -5.18 -5.31 -6.60
N ALA A 37 -5.06 -6.42 -7.33
CA ALA A 37 -4.13 -7.49 -6.99
C ALA A 37 -2.67 -7.02 -6.97
N CYS A 38 -2.24 -6.22 -7.96
CA CYS A 38 -0.91 -5.63 -7.99
C CYS A 38 -0.66 -4.70 -6.79
N PHE A 39 -1.61 -3.84 -6.44
CA PHE A 39 -1.46 -2.93 -5.30
C PHE A 39 -1.53 -3.64 -3.95
N ASP A 40 -2.35 -4.69 -3.82
CA ASP A 40 -2.37 -5.55 -2.63
C ASP A 40 -1.04 -6.27 -2.44
N ASN A 41 -0.45 -6.77 -3.52
CA ASN A 41 0.88 -7.35 -3.47
C ASN A 41 1.95 -6.31 -3.12
N ALA A 42 1.83 -5.07 -3.63
CA ALA A 42 2.74 -3.98 -3.28
C ALA A 42 2.66 -3.63 -1.79
N ILE A 43 1.45 -3.56 -1.23
CA ILE A 43 1.20 -3.32 0.20
C ILE A 43 1.73 -4.49 1.05
N ARG A 44 1.61 -5.74 0.58
CA ARG A 44 2.19 -6.90 1.27
C ARG A 44 3.72 -6.89 1.25
N ALA A 45 4.31 -6.42 0.16
CA ALA A 45 5.75 -6.30 -0.01
C ALA A 45 6.34 -5.16 0.83
N ASP A 46 5.64 -4.03 0.91
CA ASP A 46 5.97 -2.91 1.78
C ASP A 46 4.67 -2.24 2.29
N PRO A 47 4.24 -2.55 3.52
CA PRO A 47 3.03 -1.98 4.11
C PRO A 47 3.10 -0.47 4.30
N ASP A 48 4.32 0.09 4.37
CA ASP A 48 4.56 1.52 4.60
C ASP A 48 4.74 2.28 3.27
N TYR A 49 4.52 1.60 2.13
CA TYR A 49 4.58 2.21 0.81
C TYR A 49 3.27 2.95 0.47
N ALA A 50 3.19 4.22 0.87
CA ALA A 50 2.04 5.11 0.64
C ALA A 50 1.49 5.09 -0.82
N PRO A 51 2.31 5.03 -1.89
CA PRO A 51 1.78 4.93 -3.25
C PRO A 51 0.94 3.68 -3.51
N GLY A 52 1.22 2.54 -2.84
CA GLY A 52 0.40 1.34 -2.97
C GLY A 52 -1.04 1.57 -2.48
N TRP A 53 -1.17 2.18 -1.30
CA TRP A 53 -2.45 2.52 -0.69
C TRP A 53 -3.23 3.57 -1.49
N SER A 54 -2.56 4.64 -1.92
CA SER A 54 -3.20 5.71 -2.72
C SER A 54 -3.71 5.18 -4.07
N ASN A 55 -2.90 4.42 -4.81
CA ASN A 55 -3.36 3.86 -6.10
C ASN A 55 -4.48 2.82 -5.92
N LYS A 56 -4.44 2.02 -4.84
CA LYS A 56 -5.55 1.12 -4.50
C LYS A 56 -6.85 1.90 -4.23
N GLY A 57 -6.76 2.97 -3.44
CA GLY A 57 -7.88 3.86 -3.15
C GLY A 57 -8.52 4.44 -4.43
N HIS A 58 -7.70 4.88 -5.40
CA HIS A 58 -8.19 5.40 -6.67
C HIS A 58 -8.96 4.36 -7.49
N VAL A 59 -8.47 3.11 -7.54
CA VAL A 59 -9.17 2.04 -8.26
C VAL A 59 -10.49 1.69 -7.58
N LEU A 60 -10.50 1.61 -6.24
CA LEU A 60 -11.72 1.36 -5.46
C LEU A 60 -12.75 2.48 -5.64
N LEU A 61 -12.30 3.73 -5.72
CA LEU A 61 -13.16 4.87 -6.02
C LEU A 61 -13.83 4.71 -7.39
N GLY A 62 -13.05 4.36 -8.43
CA GLY A 62 -13.58 4.10 -9.78
C GLY A 62 -14.54 2.90 -9.85
N LEU A 63 -14.47 1.98 -8.89
CA LEU A 63 -15.38 0.84 -8.74
C LEU A 63 -16.61 1.15 -7.86
N GLY A 64 -16.75 2.38 -7.36
CA GLY A 64 -17.85 2.80 -6.48
C GLY A 64 -17.73 2.32 -5.02
N LYS A 65 -16.57 1.76 -4.63
CA LYS A 65 -16.29 1.28 -3.27
C LYS A 65 -15.72 2.40 -2.42
N HIS A 66 -16.56 3.39 -2.11
CA HIS A 66 -16.12 4.63 -1.45
C HIS A 66 -15.55 4.39 -0.05
N ASP A 67 -16.17 3.52 0.75
CA ASP A 67 -15.70 3.25 2.13
C ASP A 67 -14.30 2.61 2.15
N GLU A 68 -14.07 1.61 1.29
CA GLU A 68 -12.75 0.96 1.16
C GLU A 68 -11.70 1.93 0.60
N SER A 69 -12.10 2.81 -0.31
CA SER A 69 -11.26 3.86 -0.88
C SER A 69 -10.80 4.85 0.20
N LEU A 70 -11.73 5.34 1.02
CA LEU A 70 -11.44 6.25 2.13
C LEU A 70 -10.46 5.62 3.12
N ALA A 71 -10.68 4.37 3.51
CA ALA A 71 -9.75 3.66 4.39
C ALA A 71 -8.33 3.57 3.80
N CYS A 72 -8.22 3.32 2.48
CA CYS A 72 -6.93 3.29 1.79
C CYS A 72 -6.26 4.68 1.74
N CYS A 73 -7.03 5.72 1.43
CA CYS A 73 -6.53 7.10 1.41
C CYS A 73 -6.09 7.55 2.81
N SER A 74 -6.85 7.25 3.86
CA SER A 74 -6.46 7.53 5.24
C SER A 74 -5.12 6.88 5.60
N ARG A 75 -4.91 5.61 5.24
CA ARG A 75 -3.60 4.96 5.45
C ARG A 75 -2.49 5.59 4.62
N ALA A 76 -2.74 6.01 3.38
CA ALA A 76 -1.74 6.70 2.58
C ALA A 76 -1.31 8.04 3.22
N VAL A 77 -2.27 8.81 3.74
CA VAL A 77 -2.05 10.08 4.45
C VAL A 77 -1.28 9.88 5.75
N GLU A 78 -1.63 8.85 6.53
CA GLU A 78 -0.91 8.51 7.77
C GLU A 78 0.55 8.12 7.52
N LEU A 79 0.83 7.43 6.40
CA LEU A 79 2.18 7.02 6.02
C LEU A 79 3.01 8.16 5.43
N SER A 80 2.36 9.04 4.66
CA SER A 80 3.01 10.20 4.05
C SER A 80 2.02 11.36 4.03
N PRO A 81 2.22 12.35 4.91
CA PRO A 81 1.37 13.54 4.99
C PRO A 81 1.29 14.32 3.67
N ASP A 82 2.24 14.14 2.75
CA ASP A 82 2.21 14.75 1.41
C ASP A 82 0.97 14.32 0.61
N TYR A 83 0.34 13.20 0.96
CA TYR A 83 -0.93 12.75 0.38
C TYR A 83 -2.16 13.43 1.00
N SER A 84 -2.02 14.24 2.05
CA SER A 84 -3.14 14.95 2.69
C SER A 84 -3.72 16.07 1.83
N HIS A 85 -3.02 16.45 0.75
CA HIS A 85 -3.38 17.54 -0.15
C HIS A 85 -4.01 17.10 -1.48
N ALA A 86 -4.31 15.80 -1.64
CA ALA A 86 -4.88 15.24 -2.87
C ALA A 86 -6.41 15.28 -2.91
#